data_AF-A0A942NPI9-F1
#
_entry.id   AF-A0A942NPI9-F1
#
_cell.length_a   1.000
_cell.length_b   1.000
_cell.length_c   1.000
_cell.angle_alpha   90.00
_cell.angle_beta   90.00
_cell.angle_gamma   90.00
#
_symmetry.space_group_name_H-M   'P 1'
#
loop_
_entity.id
_entity.type
_entity.pdbx_description
1 polymer ?
#
loop_
_entity_poly.entity_id
_entity_poly.type
_entity_poly.pdbx_seq_one_letter_code
_entity_poly.pdbx_strand_id
1 'polypeptide(L)'
;MRGLFFLLLCSASAQVNAEVFKCIEKSGKTVYQASPCKAAVKEQQLDIKSDPAKDEAAKAKLKAIQNEYDTRKAAQEKADKDRAEQQRAAAALEFARRSAIAQQEQAQAQQRQAEALERQNRVNVRPGFYLPPSGPGYPATPGLLPRGNRLNP
;
A
#
# COMPACT_ATOMS: atom_id res chain seq x y z
N MET A 1 12.55 -40.74 14.23
CA MET A 1 11.80 -41.27 15.40
C MET A 1 11.22 -40.20 16.34
N ARG A 2 11.17 -38.90 15.97
CA ARG A 2 10.57 -37.84 16.80
C ARG A 2 9.04 -37.67 16.60
N GLY A 3 8.50 -38.15 15.47
CA GLY A 3 7.06 -38.06 15.17
C GLY A 3 6.19 -39.12 15.89
N LEU A 4 6.77 -40.26 16.27
CA LEU A 4 6.03 -41.33 16.95
C LEU A 4 5.63 -40.94 18.39
N PHE A 5 6.45 -40.12 19.06
CA PHE A 5 6.16 -39.65 20.42
C PHE A 5 4.95 -38.72 20.49
N PHE A 6 4.72 -37.90 19.46
CA PHE A 6 3.55 -37.01 19.41
C PHE A 6 2.25 -37.77 19.15
N LEU A 7 2.31 -38.85 18.35
CA LEU A 7 1.14 -39.68 18.04
C LEU A 7 0.67 -40.52 19.24
N LEU A 8 1.60 -40.96 20.10
CA LEU A 8 1.30 -41.69 21.32
C LEU A 8 0.66 -40.80 22.41
N LEU A 9 0.98 -39.50 22.42
CA LEU A 9 0.49 -38.56 23.43
C LEU A 9 -0.99 -38.16 23.22
N CYS A 10 -1.48 -38.20 21.98
CA CYS A 10 -2.89 -37.92 21.65
C CYS A 10 -3.84 -39.07 21.99
N SER A 11 -3.34 -40.29 22.22
CA SER A 11 -4.19 -41.47 22.51
C SER A 11 -4.62 -41.55 23.97
N ALA A 12 -4.05 -40.72 24.86
CA ALA A 12 -4.27 -40.78 26.30
C ALA A 12 -5.33 -39.79 26.82
N SER A 13 -6.04 -39.08 25.94
CA SER A 13 -7.26 -38.35 26.33
C SER A 13 -8.39 -39.36 26.54
N ALA A 14 -8.31 -40.08 27.67
CA ALA A 14 -9.41 -40.84 28.22
C ALA A 14 -10.65 -39.93 28.26
N GLN A 15 -11.78 -40.45 27.78
CA GLN A 15 -13.04 -39.75 27.83
C GLN A 15 -13.38 -39.48 29.30
N VAL A 16 -13.15 -38.25 29.74
CA VAL A 16 -13.67 -37.77 31.02
C VAL A 16 -15.16 -37.61 30.81
N ASN A 17 -15.91 -38.68 31.11
CA ASN A 17 -17.33 -38.54 31.42
C ASN A 17 -17.40 -37.58 32.60
N ALA A 18 -17.89 -36.37 32.33
CA ALA A 18 -17.94 -35.29 33.32
C ALA A 18 -19.08 -35.55 34.31
N GLU A 19 -18.91 -36.54 35.17
CA GLU A 19 -19.77 -36.76 36.32
C GLU A 19 -19.39 -35.73 37.38
N VAL A 20 -20.32 -34.81 37.68
CA VAL A 20 -20.12 -33.80 38.72
C VAL A 20 -20.78 -34.29 40.00
N PHE A 21 -19.97 -34.56 41.01
CA PHE A 21 -20.44 -34.99 42.33
C PHE A 21 -20.70 -33.76 43.19
N LYS A 22 -21.92 -33.66 43.75
CA LYS A 22 -22.24 -32.66 44.77
C LYS A 22 -21.86 -33.21 46.14
N CYS A 23 -20.78 -32.69 46.72
CA CYS A 23 -20.32 -33.05 48.06
C CYS A 23 -20.83 -32.04 49.08
N ILE A 24 -21.48 -32.52 50.15
CA ILE A 24 -21.83 -31.70 51.32
C ILE A 24 -20.87 -32.06 52.45
N GLU A 25 -19.97 -31.13 52.78
CA GLU A 25 -19.02 -31.30 53.88
C GLU A 25 -19.73 -31.24 55.24
N LYS A 26 -19.09 -31.78 56.29
CA LYS A 26 -19.61 -31.74 57.67
C LYS A 26 -19.82 -30.31 58.20
N SER A 27 -19.16 -29.33 57.59
CA SER A 27 -19.30 -27.89 57.83
C SER A 27 -20.58 -27.28 57.21
N GLY A 28 -21.34 -28.05 56.42
CA GLY A 28 -22.51 -27.58 55.67
C GLY A 28 -22.17 -26.96 54.31
N LYS A 29 -20.88 -26.86 53.95
CA LYS A 29 -20.43 -26.30 52.67
C LYS A 29 -20.65 -27.28 51.50
N THR A 30 -21.27 -26.81 50.43
CA THR A 30 -21.43 -27.55 49.17
C THR A 30 -20.25 -27.31 48.25
N VAL A 31 -19.59 -28.38 47.82
CA VAL A 31 -18.49 -28.35 46.86
C VAL A 31 -18.82 -29.29 45.71
N TYR A 32 -18.68 -28.80 44.48
CA TYR A 32 -18.88 -29.58 43.25
C TYR A 32 -17.52 -30.06 42.76
N GLN A 33 -17.37 -31.37 42.58
CA GLN A 33 -16.08 -32.00 42.26
C GLN A 33 -16.27 -33.02 41.14
N ALA A 34 -15.24 -33.18 40.30
CA ALA A 34 -15.22 -34.22 39.26
C ALA A 34 -14.76 -35.60 39.79
N SER A 35 -14.38 -35.67 41.07
CA SER A 35 -13.97 -36.89 41.76
C SER A 35 -14.96 -37.26 42.87
N PRO A 36 -15.14 -38.56 43.19
CA PRO A 36 -16.02 -39.00 44.27
C PRO A 36 -15.69 -38.36 45.62
N CYS A 37 -16.70 -38.11 46.43
CA CYS A 37 -16.52 -37.39 47.69
C CYS A 37 -15.75 -38.25 48.72
N LYS A 38 -14.49 -37.90 49.02
CA LYS A 38 -13.63 -38.69 49.95
C LYS A 38 -14.14 -38.80 51.39
N ALA A 39 -15.07 -37.94 51.84
CA ALA A 39 -15.51 -37.88 53.25
C ALA A 39 -16.91 -37.27 53.49
N ALA A 40 -17.76 -37.17 52.46
CA ALA A 40 -19.08 -36.54 52.58
C ALA A 40 -20.15 -37.52 53.10
N VAL A 41 -21.09 -37.01 53.91
CA VAL A 41 -22.17 -37.80 54.53
C VAL A 41 -23.25 -38.22 53.51
N LYS A 42 -23.36 -37.48 52.39
CA LYS A 42 -24.25 -37.80 51.26
C LYS A 42 -23.57 -37.40 49.95
N GLU A 43 -23.45 -38.36 49.05
CA GLU A 43 -23.00 -38.17 47.67
C GLU A 43 -24.24 -38.15 46.77
N GLN A 44 -24.38 -37.11 45.95
CA GLN A 44 -25.42 -37.04 44.92
C GLN A 44 -24.72 -36.88 43.57
N GLN A 45 -24.70 -37.97 42.80
CA GLN A 45 -24.20 -37.99 41.43
C GLN A 45 -25.17 -37.20 40.56
N LEU A 46 -24.70 -36.12 39.93
CA LEU A 46 -25.50 -35.36 38.99
C LEU A 46 -25.32 -35.98 37.60
N ASP A 47 -26.30 -36.76 37.17
CA ASP A 47 -26.38 -37.30 35.82
C ASP A 47 -26.78 -36.18 34.86
N ILE A 48 -25.79 -35.59 34.16
CA ILE A 48 -26.02 -34.57 33.14
C ILE A 48 -26.44 -35.28 31.85
N LYS A 49 -27.73 -35.59 31.73
CA LYS A 49 -28.30 -36.11 30.47
C LYS A 49 -28.32 -35.02 29.41
N SER A 50 -27.48 -35.15 28.39
CA SER A 50 -27.55 -34.35 27.17
C SER A 50 -28.82 -34.69 26.40
N ASP A 51 -29.63 -33.67 26.09
CA ASP A 51 -30.82 -33.82 25.27
C ASP A 51 -30.40 -33.86 23.78
N PRO A 52 -30.56 -35.01 23.08
CA PRO A 52 -30.08 -35.17 21.71
C PRO A 52 -30.71 -34.15 20.74
N ALA A 53 -31.93 -33.65 21.03
CA ALA A 53 -32.56 -32.62 20.21
C ALA A 53 -31.85 -31.26 20.33
N LYS A 54 -31.31 -30.94 21.52
CA LYS A 54 -30.54 -29.71 21.75
C LYS A 54 -29.16 -29.78 21.12
N ASP A 55 -28.54 -30.95 21.11
CA ASP A 55 -27.23 -31.16 20.49
C ASP A 55 -27.30 -31.03 18.97
N GLU A 56 -28.32 -31.60 18.33
CA GLU A 56 -28.53 -31.45 16.89
C GLU A 56 -28.86 -29.99 16.51
N ALA A 57 -29.66 -29.30 17.32
CA ALA A 57 -29.92 -27.88 17.13
C ALA A 57 -28.65 -27.01 17.29
N ALA A 58 -27.78 -27.35 18.24
CA ALA A 58 -26.50 -26.67 18.44
C ALA A 58 -25.53 -26.91 17.27
N LYS A 59 -25.44 -28.14 16.77
CA LYS A 59 -24.64 -28.48 15.58
C LYS A 59 -25.14 -27.75 14.33
N ALA A 60 -26.46 -27.66 14.15
CA ALA A 60 -27.06 -26.93 13.03
C ALA A 60 -26.69 -25.44 13.08
N LYS A 61 -26.76 -24.81 14.25
CA LYS A 61 -26.35 -23.42 14.45
C LYS A 61 -24.86 -23.21 14.19
N LEU A 62 -24.00 -24.12 14.66
CA LEU A 62 -22.56 -24.06 14.41
C LEU A 62 -22.24 -24.15 12.91
N LYS A 63 -22.89 -25.07 12.19
CA LYS A 63 -22.74 -25.18 10.73
C LYS A 63 -23.19 -23.91 10.00
N ALA A 64 -24.31 -23.32 10.42
CA ALA A 64 -24.80 -22.07 9.84
C ALA A 64 -23.78 -20.92 10.03
N ILE A 65 -23.22 -20.79 11.23
CA ILE A 65 -22.21 -19.76 11.54
C ILE A 65 -20.92 -20.01 10.74
N GLN A 66 -20.47 -21.26 10.64
CA GLN A 66 -19.29 -21.59 9.81
C GLN A 66 -19.51 -21.24 8.34
N ASN A 67 -20.65 -21.61 7.77
CA ASN A 67 -20.96 -21.29 6.39
C ASN A 67 -21.03 -19.77 6.16
N GLU A 68 -21.61 -19.00 7.08
CA GLU A 68 -21.63 -17.54 6.99
C GLU A 68 -20.22 -16.94 7.09
N TYR A 69 -19.40 -17.46 8.00
CA TYR A 69 -18.01 -17.02 8.13
C TYR A 69 -17.21 -17.29 6.86
N ASP A 70 -17.30 -18.50 6.32
CA ASP A 70 -16.57 -18.92 5.11
C ASP A 70 -17.01 -18.12 3.88
N THR A 71 -18.31 -17.88 3.73
CA THR A 71 -18.83 -17.06 2.62
C THR A 71 -18.36 -15.61 2.71
N ARG A 72 -18.41 -15.00 3.90
CA ARG A 72 -17.88 -13.64 4.09
C ARG A 72 -16.37 -13.57 3.86
N LYS A 73 -15.62 -14.55 4.34
CA LYS A 73 -14.18 -14.61 4.15
C LYS A 73 -13.82 -14.75 2.67
N ALA A 74 -14.50 -15.62 1.94
CA ALA A 74 -14.30 -15.77 0.50
C ALA A 74 -14.65 -14.49 -0.28
N ALA A 75 -15.72 -13.79 0.12
CA ALA A 75 -16.08 -12.51 -0.48
C ALA A 75 -15.04 -11.41 -0.21
N GLN A 76 -14.53 -11.32 1.03
CA GLN A 76 -13.47 -10.39 1.39
C GLN A 76 -12.17 -10.68 0.63
N GLU A 77 -11.74 -11.94 0.58
CA GLU A 77 -10.51 -12.31 -0.13
C GLU A 77 -10.59 -11.95 -1.61
N LYS A 78 -11.77 -12.12 -2.22
CA LYS A 78 -11.99 -11.73 -3.62
C LYS A 78 -11.92 -10.21 -3.79
N ALA A 79 -12.58 -9.45 -2.92
CA ALA A 79 -12.53 -7.99 -2.96
C ALA A 79 -11.12 -7.44 -2.73
N ASP A 80 -10.35 -8.05 -1.83
CA ASP A 80 -8.96 -7.66 -1.57
C ASP A 80 -8.05 -7.96 -2.76
N LYS A 81 -8.25 -9.11 -3.43
CA LYS A 81 -7.54 -9.45 -4.68
C LYS A 81 -7.86 -8.44 -5.78
N ASP A 82 -9.13 -8.15 -6.02
CA ASP A 82 -9.56 -7.20 -7.04
C ASP A 82 -8.99 -5.79 -6.76
N ARG A 83 -9.00 -5.36 -5.49
CA ARG A 83 -8.42 -4.08 -5.09
C ARG A 83 -6.91 -4.04 -5.29
N ALA A 84 -6.21 -5.11 -4.95
CA ALA A 84 -4.77 -5.21 -5.16
C ALA A 84 -4.41 -5.19 -6.66
N GLU A 85 -5.20 -5.84 -7.51
CA GLU A 85 -5.03 -5.80 -8.96
C GLU A 85 -5.25 -4.40 -9.53
N GLN A 86 -6.33 -3.73 -9.12
CA GLN A 86 -6.60 -2.34 -9.51
C GLN A 86 -5.47 -1.39 -9.10
N GLN A 87 -4.95 -1.53 -7.89
CA GLN A 87 -3.82 -0.73 -7.42
C GLN A 87 -2.54 -0.98 -8.24
N ARG A 88 -2.26 -2.25 -8.59
CA ARG A 88 -1.13 -2.60 -9.45
C ARG A 88 -1.28 -2.01 -10.85
N ALA A 89 -2.47 -2.12 -11.44
CA ALA A 89 -2.76 -1.54 -12.75
C ALA A 89 -2.60 0.00 -12.74
N ALA A 90 -3.16 0.66 -11.72
CA ALA A 90 -3.02 2.10 -11.55
C ALA A 90 -1.55 2.52 -11.35
N ALA A 91 -0.79 1.81 -10.52
CA ALA A 91 0.63 2.08 -10.30
C ALA A 91 1.46 1.88 -11.58
N ALA A 92 1.15 0.86 -12.38
CA ALA A 92 1.82 0.62 -13.66
C ALA A 92 1.54 1.75 -14.66
N LEU A 93 0.29 2.22 -14.75
CA LEU A 93 -0.07 3.35 -15.60
C LEU A 93 0.60 4.66 -15.15
N GLU A 94 0.63 4.93 -13.85
CA GLU A 94 1.32 6.10 -13.29
C GLU A 94 2.83 6.05 -13.57
N PHE A 95 3.46 4.88 -13.41
CA PHE A 95 4.86 4.70 -13.77
C PHE A 95 5.11 4.95 -15.26
N ALA A 96 4.29 4.36 -16.14
CA ALA A 96 4.39 4.58 -17.58
C ALA A 96 4.23 6.07 -17.93
N ARG A 97 3.25 6.75 -17.34
CA ARG A 97 3.02 8.18 -17.55
C ARG A 97 4.22 9.03 -17.12
N ARG A 98 4.76 8.78 -15.93
CA ARG A 98 5.96 9.49 -15.44
C ARG A 98 7.17 9.24 -16.33
N SER A 99 7.35 8.01 -16.80
CA SER A 99 8.45 7.66 -17.69
C SER A 99 8.34 8.37 -19.04
N ALA A 100 7.13 8.48 -19.61
CA ALA A 100 6.89 9.20 -20.85
C ALA A 100 7.17 10.71 -20.70
N ILE A 101 6.74 11.32 -19.58
CA ILE A 101 7.01 12.73 -19.28
C ILE A 101 8.51 12.97 -19.16
N ALA A 102 9.22 12.13 -18.38
CA ALA A 102 10.66 12.25 -18.21
C ALA A 102 11.42 12.12 -19.54
N GLN A 103 11.00 11.21 -20.42
CA GLN A 103 11.59 11.09 -21.76
C GLN A 103 11.33 12.33 -22.61
N GLN A 104 10.12 12.89 -22.56
CA GLN A 104 9.78 14.10 -23.28
C GLN A 104 10.61 15.29 -22.80
N GLU A 105 10.76 15.46 -21.48
CA GLU A 105 11.58 16.52 -20.90
C GLU A 105 13.06 16.36 -21.27
N GLN A 106 13.58 15.14 -21.25
CA GLN A 106 14.95 14.84 -21.67
C GLN A 106 15.18 15.17 -23.14
N ALA A 107 14.25 14.80 -24.02
CA ALA A 107 14.31 15.13 -25.44
C ALA A 107 14.29 16.66 -25.67
N GLN A 108 13.41 17.39 -24.97
CA GLN A 108 13.36 18.86 -25.04
C GLN A 108 14.63 19.52 -24.48
N ALA A 109 15.20 18.97 -23.41
CA ALA A 109 16.47 19.46 -22.87
C ALA A 109 17.62 19.26 -23.88
N GLN A 110 17.69 18.10 -24.53
CA GLN A 110 18.67 17.83 -25.58
C GLN A 110 18.50 18.75 -26.79
N GLN A 111 17.26 18.99 -27.23
CA GLN A 111 16.98 19.94 -28.33
C GLN A 111 17.46 21.35 -28.00
N ARG A 112 17.19 21.84 -26.79
CA ARG A 112 17.67 23.17 -26.35
C ARG A 112 19.19 23.25 -26.29
N GLN A 113 19.86 22.20 -25.85
CA GLN A 113 21.33 22.13 -25.85
C GLN A 113 21.89 22.13 -27.27
N ALA A 114 21.29 21.35 -28.18
CA ALA A 114 21.70 21.30 -29.58
C ALA A 114 21.51 22.67 -30.26
N GLU A 115 20.36 23.32 -30.07
CA GLU A 115 20.10 24.64 -30.63
C GLU A 115 21.07 25.71 -30.09
N ALA A 116 21.40 25.66 -28.79
CA ALA A 116 22.39 26.56 -28.21
C ALA A 116 23.78 26.38 -28.84
N LEU A 117 24.18 25.13 -29.10
CA LEU A 117 25.45 24.82 -29.78
C LEU A 117 25.44 25.27 -31.25
N GLU A 118 24.34 25.07 -31.97
CA GLU A 118 24.19 25.55 -33.35
C GLU A 118 24.27 27.08 -33.43
N ARG A 119 23.64 27.79 -32.49
CA ARG A 119 23.74 29.25 -32.40
C ARG A 119 25.18 29.70 -32.16
N GLN A 120 25.91 29.04 -31.25
CA GLN A 120 27.33 29.35 -31.04
C GLN A 120 28.16 29.13 -32.31
N ASN A 121 27.99 27.98 -32.98
CA ASN A 121 28.69 27.67 -34.22
C ASN A 121 28.37 28.68 -35.33
N ARG A 122 27.10 29.11 -35.45
CA ARG A 122 26.68 30.10 -36.46
C ARG A 122 27.31 31.47 -36.25
N VAL A 123 27.49 31.91 -35.01
CA VAL A 123 28.18 33.19 -34.71
C VAL A 123 29.66 33.10 -35.07
N ASN A 124 30.30 31.95 -34.83
CA ASN A 124 31.72 31.75 -35.12
C ASN A 124 32.02 31.63 -36.62
N VAL A 125 31.05 31.16 -37.43
CA VAL A 125 31.20 30.99 -38.89
C VAL A 125 30.86 32.26 -39.68
N ARG A 126 30.49 33.38 -39.05
CA ARG A 126 30.23 34.63 -39.76
C ARG A 126 31.58 35.18 -40.28
N PRO A 127 31.87 35.15 -41.59
CA PRO A 127 33.12 35.74 -42.09
C PRO A 127 33.07 37.23 -41.78
N GLY A 128 34.01 37.69 -40.95
CA GLY A 128 34.25 39.10 -40.75
C GLY A 128 34.69 39.68 -42.08
N PHE A 129 33.75 40.21 -42.87
CA PHE A 129 34.07 41.08 -43.98
C PHE A 129 34.71 42.33 -43.38
N TYR A 130 36.03 42.34 -43.31
CA TYR A 130 36.83 43.55 -43.10
C TYR A 130 36.53 44.46 -44.30
N LEU A 131 35.60 45.40 -44.13
CA LEU A 131 35.53 46.55 -45.03
C LEU A 131 36.75 47.43 -44.71
N PRO A 132 37.69 47.61 -45.65
CA PRO A 132 38.80 48.53 -45.43
C PRO A 132 38.23 49.93 -45.21
N PRO A 133 38.81 50.72 -44.29
CA PRO A 133 38.37 52.10 -44.09
C PRO A 133 38.55 52.85 -45.41
N SER A 134 37.44 53.32 -45.98
CA SER A 134 37.45 54.27 -47.09
C SER A 134 38.29 55.48 -46.67
N GLY A 135 39.23 55.86 -47.53
CA GLY A 135 40.35 56.76 -47.28
C GLY A 135 40.02 58.18 -46.77
N PRO A 136 41.05 59.02 -46.60
CA PRO A 136 40.97 60.27 -45.87
C PRO A 136 39.98 61.25 -46.53
N GLY A 137 39.07 61.78 -45.72
CA GLY A 137 38.20 62.88 -46.10
C GLY A 137 39.03 64.07 -46.57
N TYR A 138 38.73 64.55 -47.77
CA TYR A 138 39.26 65.80 -48.29
C TYR A 138 38.92 66.97 -47.32
N PRO A 139 39.81 67.95 -47.13
CA PRO A 139 39.52 69.11 -46.29
C PRO A 139 38.41 69.95 -46.95
N ALA A 140 37.38 70.28 -46.16
CA ALA A 140 36.35 71.23 -46.55
C ALA A 140 36.99 72.60 -46.84
N THR A 141 36.74 73.13 -48.04
CA THR A 141 37.11 74.49 -48.42
C THR A 141 36.31 75.50 -47.59
N PRO A 142 36.95 76.45 -46.89
CA PRO A 142 36.24 77.47 -46.15
C PRO A 142 35.89 78.62 -47.11
N GLY A 143 34.61 78.81 -47.38
CA GLY A 143 34.13 80.04 -47.99
C GLY A 143 32.96 79.82 -48.93
N LEU A 144 31.76 80.01 -48.38
CA LEU A 144 30.61 80.67 -49.02
C LEU A 144 29.45 80.63 -48.02
N LEU A 145 29.44 81.60 -47.10
CA LEU A 145 28.24 81.93 -46.34
C LEU A 145 27.34 82.81 -47.23
N PRO A 146 26.08 82.43 -47.50
CA PRO A 146 25.06 83.42 -47.77
C PRO A 146 24.55 83.99 -46.44
N ARG A 147 24.70 85.32 -46.33
CA ARG A 147 24.10 86.20 -45.32
C ARG A 147 22.58 86.04 -45.21
N GLY A 148 22.09 86.21 -43.97
CA GLY A 148 20.75 86.72 -43.63
C GLY A 148 19.68 85.63 -43.54
N ASN A 149 18.85 85.53 -42.50
CA ASN A 149 18.36 86.56 -41.59
C ASN A 149 18.23 86.03 -40.16
N ARG A 150 18.68 86.84 -39.21
CA ARG A 150 18.11 86.87 -37.86
C ARG A 150 16.72 87.49 -37.96
N LEU A 151 15.74 86.89 -37.28
CA LEU A 151 14.84 87.57 -36.35
C LEU A 151 14.18 86.48 -35.47
N ASN A 152 14.53 86.53 -34.17
CA ASN A 152 13.88 85.90 -33.01
C ASN A 152 12.44 86.42 -32.81
N PRO A 153 11.66 85.97 -31.80
CA PRO A 153 11.78 84.78 -30.94
C PRO A 153 10.65 83.76 -31.13
#